data_AF-A0A8S4QIR1-F1
#
_entry.id   AF-A0A8S4QIR1-F1
#
_cell.length_a   1.000
_cell.length_b   1.000
_cell.length_c   1.000
_cell.angle_alpha   90.00
_cell.angle_beta   90.00
_cell.angle_gamma   90.00
#
_symmetry.space_group_name_H-M   'P 1'
#
loop_
_entity.id
_entity.type
_entity.pdbx_description
1 polymer ?
#
loop_
_entity_poly.entity_id
_entity_poly.type
_entity_poly.pdbx_seq_one_letter_code
_entity_poly.pdbx_strand_id
1 'polypeptide(L)'
;MPSVVKHGKNAGGEVNWPQLICTAGGIDTGLSVGVFGVIFTFMFYETHDSYRYIKAALGLIVGVALGIAWGTLAKFVPNSKDFFVTELRVLFVLAGGLFANFFTSSIGWGGT
;
A
#
# COMPACT_ATOMS: atom_id res chain seq x y z
N MET A 1 -38.90 1.26 1.60
CA MET A 1 -37.45 1.14 1.29
C MET A 1 -37.00 -0.23 1.77
N PRO A 2 -36.45 -1.10 0.90
CA PRO A 2 -36.02 -2.42 1.35
C PRO A 2 -34.90 -2.24 2.38
N SER A 3 -34.96 -3.01 3.47
CA SER A 3 -33.94 -3.00 4.50
C SER A 3 -32.63 -3.52 3.90
N VAL A 4 -31.66 -2.62 3.75
CA VAL A 4 -30.29 -3.01 3.43
C VAL A 4 -29.79 -3.80 4.64
N VAL A 5 -29.84 -5.13 4.53
CA VAL A 5 -29.26 -6.05 5.52
C VAL A 5 -27.76 -5.76 5.51
N LYS A 6 -27.31 -4.96 6.48
CA LYS A 6 -25.89 -4.77 6.74
C LYS A 6 -25.34 -6.13 7.16
N HIS A 7 -24.69 -6.84 6.24
CA HIS A 7 -23.81 -7.97 6.53
C HIS A 7 -22.58 -7.44 7.29
N GLY A 8 -22.80 -6.93 8.50
CA GLY A 8 -21.76 -6.63 9.47
C GLY A 8 -21.27 -7.92 10.11
N LYS A 9 -20.05 -7.88 10.64
CA LYS A 9 -19.35 -8.97 11.33
C LYS A 9 -20.30 -9.78 12.22
N ASN A 10 -20.74 -10.95 11.76
CA ASN A 10 -21.36 -11.94 12.64
C ASN A 10 -20.25 -12.46 13.55
N ALA A 11 -20.37 -12.22 14.86
CA ALA A 11 -19.36 -12.56 15.85
C ALA A 11 -19.05 -14.07 15.96
N GLY A 12 -19.78 -14.93 15.23
CA GLY A 12 -19.56 -16.38 15.15
C GLY A 12 -19.69 -16.97 13.74
N GLY A 13 -19.61 -16.16 12.68
CA GLY A 13 -19.58 -16.68 11.30
C GLY A 13 -18.16 -17.04 10.87
N GLU A 14 -17.97 -18.17 10.19
CA GLU A 14 -16.66 -18.62 9.70
C GLU A 14 -16.00 -17.63 8.69
N VAL A 15 -16.79 -16.74 8.09
CA VAL A 15 -16.35 -15.83 7.02
C VAL A 15 -16.43 -14.37 7.45
N ASN A 16 -15.27 -13.70 7.52
CA ASN A 16 -15.15 -12.27 7.82
C ASN A 16 -15.21 -11.41 6.54
N TRP A 17 -16.42 -11.22 6.00
CA TRP A 17 -16.67 -10.42 4.80
C TRP A 17 -16.08 -9.00 4.83
N PRO A 18 -16.20 -8.22 5.93
CA PRO A 18 -15.59 -6.90 6.00
C PRO A 18 -14.07 -6.91 5.82
N GLN A 19 -13.38 -7.88 6.43
CA GLN A 19 -11.93 -7.98 6.29
C GLN A 19 -11.52 -8.35 4.87
N LEU A 20 -12.26 -9.27 4.23
CA LEU A 20 -12.01 -9.65 2.84
C LEU A 20 -12.15 -8.44 1.91
N ILE A 21 -13.24 -7.70 2.02
CA ILE A 21 -13.54 -6.53 1.17
C ILE A 21 -12.49 -5.43 1.39
N CYS A 22 -12.15 -5.12 2.64
CA CYS A 22 -11.12 -4.11 2.93
C CYS A 22 -9.74 -4.52 2.40
N THR A 23 -9.38 -5.80 2.51
CA THR A 23 -8.09 -6.30 2.00
C THR A 23 -8.05 -6.27 0.48
N ALA A 24 -9.12 -6.72 -0.17
CA ALA A 24 -9.24 -6.69 -1.63
C ALA A 24 -9.18 -5.26 -2.19
N GLY A 25 -9.92 -4.32 -1.58
CA GLY A 25 -9.91 -2.91 -2.00
C GLY A 25 -8.55 -2.22 -1.79
N GLY A 26 -7.84 -2.57 -0.72
CA GLY A 26 -6.47 -2.08 -0.50
C GLY A 26 -5.49 -2.57 -1.56
N ILE A 27 -5.57 -3.85 -1.94
CA ILE A 27 -4.73 -4.44 -3.00
C ILE A 27 -5.07 -3.81 -4.37
N ASP A 28 -6.34 -3.66 -4.70
CA ASP A 28 -6.79 -3.05 -5.95
C ASP A 28 -6.29 -1.61 -6.13
N THR A 29 -6.36 -0.81 -5.07
CA THR A 29 -5.84 0.57 -5.07
C THR A 29 -4.32 0.59 -5.28
N GLY A 30 -3.57 -0.27 -4.60
CA GLY A 30 -2.11 -0.34 -4.76
C GLY A 30 -1.69 -0.81 -6.16
N LEU A 31 -2.39 -1.80 -6.72
CA LEU A 31 -2.10 -2.36 -8.04
C LEU A 31 -2.43 -1.35 -9.15
N SER A 32 -3.59 -0.70 -9.09
CA SER A 32 -4.01 0.29 -10.09
C SER A 32 -3.05 1.49 -10.15
N VAL A 33 -2.64 2.04 -8.99
CA VAL A 33 -1.63 3.11 -8.91
C VAL A 33 -0.29 2.65 -9.49
N GLY A 34 0.14 1.42 -9.16
CA GLY A 34 1.37 0.84 -9.68
C GLY A 34 1.37 0.69 -11.20
N VAL A 35 0.31 0.11 -11.77
CA VAL A 35 0.15 -0.06 -13.22
C VAL A 35 0.07 1.29 -13.93
N PHE A 36 -0.65 2.25 -13.36
CA PHE A 36 -0.72 3.61 -13.91
C PHE A 36 0.67 4.27 -13.96
N GLY A 37 1.47 4.14 -12.90
CA GLY A 37 2.84 4.65 -12.87
C GLY A 37 3.73 4.04 -13.96
N VAL A 38 3.57 2.74 -14.22
CA VAL A 38 4.30 2.05 -15.31
C VAL A 38 3.89 2.60 -16.68
N ILE A 39 2.58 2.68 -16.95
CA ILE A 39 2.06 3.21 -18.23
C ILE A 39 2.51 4.67 -18.43
N PHE A 40 2.47 5.47 -17.38
CA PHE A 40 2.91 6.87 -17.42
C PHE A 40 4.40 6.99 -17.78
N THR A 41 5.26 6.16 -17.17
CA THR A 41 6.68 6.05 -17.56
C THR A 41 6.84 5.63 -19.03
N PHE A 42 5.98 4.74 -19.54
CA PHE A 42 5.97 4.34 -20.96
C PHE A 42 5.47 5.42 -21.93
N MET A 43 4.75 6.43 -21.46
CA MET A 43 4.23 7.49 -22.32
C MET A 43 5.16 8.70 -22.41
N PHE A 44 5.78 9.11 -21.29
CA PHE A 44 6.48 10.39 -21.21
C PHE A 44 8.01 10.30 -21.22
N TYR A 45 8.61 9.12 -20.97
CA TYR A 45 10.07 8.96 -20.89
C TYR A 45 10.68 8.32 -22.14
N GLU A 46 11.18 9.11 -23.08
CA GLU A 46 11.97 8.63 -24.22
C GLU A 46 13.38 8.21 -23.76
N THR A 47 13.51 6.96 -23.31
CA THR A 47 14.79 6.31 -22.98
C THR A 47 14.85 4.93 -23.60
N HIS A 48 16.01 4.28 -23.59
CA HIS A 48 16.16 2.91 -24.09
C HIS A 48 15.11 1.97 -23.48
N ASP A 49 14.39 1.22 -24.33
CA ASP A 49 13.29 0.35 -23.92
C ASP A 49 13.67 -0.61 -22.78
N SER A 50 14.90 -1.14 -22.80
CA SER A 50 15.43 -2.02 -21.76
C SER A 50 15.46 -1.37 -20.37
N TYR A 51 15.81 -0.09 -20.26
CA TYR A 51 15.86 0.63 -18.98
C TYR A 51 14.45 0.85 -18.41
N ARG A 52 13.44 1.03 -19.28
CA ARG A 52 12.05 1.26 -18.89
C ARG A 52 11.42 0.01 -18.27
N TYR A 53 11.60 -1.15 -18.89
CA TYR A 53 11.10 -2.42 -18.34
C TYR A 53 11.74 -2.75 -16.99
N ILE A 54 13.04 -2.49 -16.85
CA ILE A 54 13.78 -2.74 -15.60
C ILE A 54 13.32 -1.79 -14.50
N LYS A 55 13.19 -0.48 -14.80
CA LYS A 55 12.70 0.51 -13.82
C LYS A 55 11.27 0.21 -13.38
N ALA A 56 10.39 -0.15 -14.31
CA ALA A 56 9.00 -0.52 -14.03
C ALA A 56 8.90 -1.78 -13.14
N ALA A 57 9.61 -2.84 -13.49
CA ALA A 57 9.61 -4.09 -12.72
C ALA A 57 10.21 -3.90 -11.33
N LEU A 58 11.35 -3.22 -11.23
CA LEU A 58 12.02 -2.96 -9.95
C LEU A 58 11.20 -2.00 -9.08
N GLY A 59 10.58 -0.97 -9.64
CA GLY A 59 9.74 -0.03 -8.89
C GLY A 59 8.60 -0.72 -8.15
N LEU A 60 7.89 -1.64 -8.83
CA LEU A 60 6.82 -2.42 -8.21
C LEU A 60 7.34 -3.38 -7.15
N ILE A 61 8.40 -4.15 -7.45
CA ILE A 61 8.95 -5.15 -6.52
C ILE A 61 9.53 -4.48 -5.27
N VAL A 62 10.32 -3.41 -5.45
CA VAL A 62 10.94 -2.66 -4.35
C VAL A 62 9.88 -1.97 -3.50
N GLY A 63 8.83 -1.40 -4.12
CA GLY A 63 7.71 -0.82 -3.41
C GLY A 63 6.98 -1.83 -2.51
N VAL A 64 6.69 -3.03 -3.03
CA VAL A 64 6.06 -4.11 -2.24
C VAL A 64 6.99 -4.58 -1.12
N ALA A 65 8.28 -4.78 -1.40
CA ALA A 65 9.26 -5.22 -0.40
C ALA A 65 9.41 -4.21 0.74
N LEU A 66 9.52 -2.91 0.42
CA LEU A 66 9.57 -1.83 1.41
C LEU A 66 8.27 -1.75 2.21
N GLY A 67 7.11 -1.91 1.57
CA GLY A 67 5.82 -1.95 2.25
C GLY A 67 5.72 -3.10 3.26
N ILE A 68 6.14 -4.31 2.88
CA ILE A 68 6.16 -5.49 3.77
C ILE A 68 7.14 -5.28 4.93
N ALA A 69 8.34 -4.77 4.65
CA ALA A 69 9.33 -4.48 5.68
C ALA A 69 8.82 -3.45 6.69
N TRP A 70 8.24 -2.35 6.21
CA TRP A 70 7.70 -1.30 7.08
C TRP A 70 6.47 -1.76 7.87
N GLY A 71 5.58 -2.53 7.26
CA GLY A 71 4.43 -3.12 7.95
C GLY A 71 4.85 -4.13 9.02
N THR A 72 5.90 -4.92 8.76
CA THR A 72 6.47 -5.83 9.75
C THR A 72 7.11 -5.05 10.91
N LEU A 73 7.81 -3.96 10.61
CA LEU A 73 8.39 -3.08 11.63
C LEU A 73 7.33 -2.41 12.51
N ALA A 74 6.19 -2.00 11.92
CA ALA A 74 5.03 -1.47 12.64
C ALA A 74 4.42 -2.47 13.64
N LYS A 75 4.75 -3.76 13.56
CA LYS A 75 4.37 -4.76 14.56
C LYS A 75 5.18 -4.65 15.85
N PHE A 76 6.45 -4.25 15.75
CA PHE A 76 7.42 -4.25 16.85
C PHE A 76 7.60 -2.89 17.53
N VAL A 77 7.59 -1.80 16.76
CA VAL A 77 7.93 -0.45 17.26
C VAL A 77 6.89 0.16 18.20
N PRO A 78 5.57 -0.08 18.06
CA PRO A 78 4.59 0.39 19.04
C PRO A 78 4.45 -0.60 20.19
N ASN A 79 4.92 -0.17 21.36
CA ASN A 79 4.89 -0.93 22.60
C ASN A 79 3.44 -1.30 22.96
N SER A 80 3.15 -2.60 23.09
CA SER A 80 1.78 -3.12 23.26
C SER A 80 1.07 -2.68 24.56
N LYS A 81 1.76 -1.95 25.44
CA LYS A 81 1.25 -1.51 26.75
C LYS A 81 0.61 -0.11 26.72
N ASP A 82 0.69 0.62 25.62
CA ASP A 82 0.10 1.97 25.53
C ASP A 82 -1.40 1.95 25.16
N PHE A 83 -2.17 2.85 25.77
CA PHE A 83 -3.61 2.96 25.58
C PHE A 83 -4.02 3.32 24.13
N PHE A 84 -3.13 4.03 23.41
CA PHE A 84 -3.35 4.48 22.03
C PHE A 84 -2.58 3.66 20.98
N VAL A 85 -2.29 2.38 21.25
CA VAL A 85 -1.44 1.56 20.37
C VAL A 85 -1.96 1.44 18.94
N THR A 86 -3.28 1.46 18.75
CA THR A 86 -3.91 1.35 17.43
C THR A 86 -3.68 2.60 16.60
N GLU A 87 -3.89 3.79 17.16
CA GLU A 87 -3.67 5.05 16.45
C GLU A 87 -2.19 5.27 16.15
N LEU A 88 -1.31 4.92 17.10
CA LEU A 88 0.13 5.05 16.92
C LEU A 88 0.64 4.15 15.78
N ARG A 89 0.08 2.94 15.62
CA ARG A 89 0.38 2.04 14.49
C ARG A 89 -0.05 2.63 13.16
N VAL A 90 -1.25 3.21 13.08
CA VAL A 90 -1.75 3.84 11.85
C VAL A 90 -0.90 5.06 11.50
N LEU A 91 -0.56 5.89 12.48
CA LEU A 91 0.31 7.06 12.29
C LEU A 91 1.71 6.65 11.81
N PHE A 92 2.27 5.57 12.37
CA PHE A 92 3.59 5.06 11.97
C PHE A 92 3.61 4.52 10.53
N VAL A 93 2.55 3.83 10.10
CA VAL A 93 2.40 3.36 8.71
C VAL A 93 2.21 4.56 7.77
N LEU A 94 1.42 5.56 8.16
CA LEU A 94 1.21 6.77 7.36
C LEU A 94 2.50 7.59 7.22
N ALA A 95 3.24 7.79 8.31
CA ALA A 95 4.53 8.47 8.29
C ALA A 95 5.55 7.72 7.42
N GLY A 96 5.56 6.38 7.49
CA GLY A 96 6.40 5.54 6.62
C GLY A 96 6.05 5.67 5.14
N GLY A 97 4.76 5.67 4.81
CA GLY A 97 4.30 5.87 3.43
C GLY A 97 4.68 7.24 2.88
N LEU A 98 4.53 8.30 3.67
CA LEU A 98 4.97 9.65 3.30
C LEU A 98 6.49 9.71 3.13
N PHE A 99 7.25 9.14 4.05
CA PHE A 99 8.71 9.08 3.97
C PHE A 99 9.17 8.34 2.71
N ALA A 100 8.58 7.19 2.42
CA ALA A 100 8.88 6.41 1.22
C ALA A 100 8.57 7.22 -0.06
N ASN A 101 7.48 7.98 -0.08
CA ASN A 101 7.14 8.83 -1.22
C ASN A 101 8.18 9.95 -1.44
N PHE A 102 8.56 10.65 -0.37
CA PHE A 102 9.62 11.68 -0.44
C PHE A 102 10.97 11.09 -0.84
N PHE A 103 11.33 9.94 -0.29
CA PHE A 103 12.58 9.24 -0.61
C PHE A 103 12.62 8.83 -2.08
N THR A 104 11.54 8.23 -2.58
CA THR A 104 11.43 7.84 -3.99
C THR A 104 11.51 9.07 -4.90
N SER A 105 10.89 10.18 -4.51
CA SER A 105 10.98 11.47 -5.22
C SER A 105 12.42 12.01 -5.24
N SER A 106 13.16 11.96 -4.12
CA SER A 106 14.56 12.39 -4.07
C SER A 106 15.51 11.56 -4.93
N ILE A 107 15.18 10.28 -5.16
CA ILE A 107 15.95 9.37 -6.03
C ILE A 107 15.60 9.60 -7.52
N GLY A 108 14.61 10.45 -7.83
CA GLY A 108 14.13 10.67 -9.20
C GLY A 108 13.33 9.48 -9.74
N TRP A 109 12.85 8.61 -8.85
CA TRP A 109 11.96 7.49 -9.17
C TRP A 109 10.52 7.77 -8.73
N GLY A 110 10.27 8.87 -8.02
CA GLY A 110 9.00 9.17 -7.39
C GLY A 110 8.15 10.10 -8.23
N GLY A 111 6.96 9.62 -8.60
CA GLY A 111 5.90 10.45 -9.15
C GLY A 111 6.19 11.09 -10.51
N THR A 112 7.15 10.55 -11.25
CA THR A 112 7.45 10.91 -12.64
C THR A 112 7.30 9.71 -13.55
#